data_AF-A0AAN9MFI2-F1
#
_entry.id   AF-A0AAN9MFI2-F1
#
_cell.length_a   1.000
_cell.length_b   1.000
_cell.length_c   1.000
_cell.angle_alpha   90.00
_cell.angle_beta   90.00
_cell.angle_gamma   90.00
#
_symmetry.space_group_name_H-M   'P 1'
#
loop_
_entity.id
_entity.type
_entity.pdbx_description
1 polymer ?
#
loop_
_entity_poly.entity_id
_entity_poly.type
_entity_poly.pdbx_seq_one_letter_code
_entity_poly.pdbx_strand_id
1 'polypeptide(L)'
;MVLVQVNRRIMCKVMMLSLSIIVLFSSTTYCVNLKPVSHIKSATFVSEYFEVGPGTIAAKTLLDIEFPKGHIGVKSFDAELVDEDGNSVPLYETYLHHWFAIRYFENITMSHNIEKYPDPFKAITFKRNEGTCQGYILPHYWGFGGETRGTSTNIPDPFALEVGNHKKIPHVLKEKWMFNIMAIDTRGVHDRKGCTECRCNLFNLPKDFYNVTKGINGQLLSPNYKGGLFCCQDNFQCKLRNGFLGPKRRLALRYKLRWVNWKEYQVPVKFYILDSTDRVRSNGSKIIHECQVEYTILGIGDNDSSHVQKANIPMEKGGYLIYATAHMHTGVINATLYGKDGRILCSTTPKYGKGKEAGNEEGYIVGMSVCYPKLGSIKIKDGEILTVESRYENKFRTGVMGHFYIYLAEQLPG
;
A
#
# COMPACT_ATOMS: atom_id res chain seq x y z
N MET A 1 3.42 -80.74 -43.75
CA MET A 1 2.80 -79.73 -42.88
C MET A 1 3.53 -79.80 -41.54
N VAL A 2 4.61 -79.03 -41.39
CA VAL A 2 5.56 -79.16 -40.27
C VAL A 2 5.19 -78.15 -39.20
N LEU A 3 4.79 -78.62 -38.01
CA LEU A 3 4.64 -77.80 -36.81
C LEU A 3 6.02 -77.32 -36.36
N VAL A 4 6.25 -76.01 -36.39
CA VAL A 4 7.43 -75.39 -35.79
C VAL A 4 7.20 -75.26 -34.29
N GLN A 5 8.03 -75.99 -33.55
CA GLN A 5 8.16 -75.99 -32.10
C GLN A 5 8.73 -74.62 -31.66
N VAL A 6 7.85 -73.68 -31.31
CA VAL A 6 8.28 -72.38 -30.78
C VAL A 6 8.91 -72.59 -29.40
N ASN A 7 10.18 -72.23 -29.32
CA ASN A 7 11.09 -72.47 -28.21
C ASN A 7 10.61 -71.75 -26.93
N ARG A 8 10.11 -72.51 -25.93
CA ARG A 8 9.63 -72.00 -24.62
C ARG A 8 10.62 -71.07 -23.90
N ARG A 9 11.92 -71.15 -24.19
CA ARG A 9 12.94 -70.25 -23.63
C ARG A 9 12.87 -68.81 -24.16
N ILE A 10 12.34 -68.59 -25.36
CA ILE A 10 12.23 -67.26 -25.96
C ILE A 10 11.04 -66.51 -25.37
N MET A 11 9.89 -67.19 -25.18
CA MET A 11 8.73 -66.60 -24.51
C MET A 11 9.02 -66.21 -23.05
N CYS A 12 9.77 -67.01 -22.29
CA CYS A 12 10.17 -66.64 -20.93
C CYS A 12 11.12 -65.43 -20.89
N LYS A 13 12.05 -65.30 -21.85
CA LYS A 13 12.93 -64.12 -21.91
C LYS A 13 12.18 -62.85 -22.31
N VAL A 14 11.23 -62.94 -23.23
CA VAL A 14 10.39 -61.79 -23.62
C VAL A 14 9.44 -61.39 -22.48
N MET A 15 8.85 -62.34 -21.74
CA MET A 15 8.06 -62.04 -20.53
C MET A 15 8.89 -61.44 -19.40
N MET A 16 10.12 -61.90 -19.19
CA MET A 16 11.02 -61.33 -18.17
C MET A 16 11.49 -59.93 -18.54
N LEU A 17 11.77 -59.67 -19.83
CA LEU A 17 12.08 -58.32 -20.33
C LEU A 17 10.87 -57.39 -20.24
N SER A 18 9.65 -57.87 -20.52
CA SER A 18 8.43 -57.05 -20.38
C SER A 18 8.08 -56.75 -18.92
N LEU A 19 8.28 -57.70 -17.99
CA LEU A 19 8.08 -57.44 -16.56
C LEU A 19 9.14 -56.47 -16.00
N SER A 20 10.39 -56.55 -16.47
CA SER A 20 11.46 -55.63 -16.03
C SER A 20 11.16 -54.18 -16.42
N ILE A 21 10.59 -53.97 -17.61
CA ILE A 21 10.18 -52.66 -18.10
C ILE A 21 8.97 -52.13 -17.30
N ILE A 22 8.00 -52.98 -16.96
CA ILE A 22 6.85 -52.58 -16.12
C ILE A 22 7.29 -52.24 -14.70
N VAL A 23 8.25 -52.97 -14.12
CA VAL A 23 8.79 -52.67 -12.78
C VAL A 23 9.58 -51.37 -12.78
N LEU A 24 10.35 -51.08 -13.84
CA LEU A 24 11.07 -49.82 -14.01
C LEU A 24 10.13 -48.62 -14.23
N PHE A 25 8.98 -48.80 -14.89
CA PHE A 25 7.95 -47.76 -15.02
C PHE A 25 7.06 -47.60 -13.77
N SER A 26 7.02 -48.58 -12.85
CA SER A 26 6.36 -48.44 -11.55
C SER A 26 7.22 -47.75 -10.48
N SER A 27 8.50 -47.52 -10.75
CA SER A 27 9.45 -46.82 -9.85
C SER A 27 9.67 -45.34 -10.17
N THR A 28 8.90 -44.74 -11.08
CA THR A 28 8.94 -43.29 -11.31
C THR A 28 7.63 -42.62 -10.86
N THR A 29 7.79 -41.69 -9.91
CA THR A 29 6.83 -40.68 -9.48
C THR A 29 5.62 -41.13 -8.66
N TYR A 30 5.87 -41.73 -7.49
CA TYR A 30 5.25 -41.15 -6.30
C TYR A 30 5.94 -39.79 -6.03
N CYS A 31 5.66 -38.79 -6.87
CA CYS A 31 5.65 -37.43 -6.36
C CYS A 31 4.52 -37.44 -5.35
N VAL A 32 4.87 -37.67 -4.08
CA VAL A 32 4.04 -37.22 -2.99
C VAL A 32 3.74 -35.76 -3.35
N ASN A 33 2.49 -35.49 -3.72
CA ASN A 33 1.94 -34.14 -3.68
C ASN A 33 1.92 -33.74 -2.20
N LEU A 34 3.12 -33.56 -1.64
CA LEU A 34 3.36 -32.61 -0.58
C LEU A 34 2.96 -31.31 -1.26
N LYS A 35 1.69 -30.92 -1.08
CA LYS A 35 1.35 -29.50 -1.09
C LYS A 35 2.48 -28.87 -0.27
N PRO A 36 3.35 -28.02 -0.85
CA PRO A 36 4.45 -27.46 -0.09
C PRO A 36 3.81 -26.85 1.14
N VAL A 37 4.14 -27.37 2.33
CA VAL A 37 3.63 -26.82 3.58
C VAL A 37 3.99 -25.36 3.49
N SER A 38 2.98 -24.50 3.36
CA SER A 38 3.22 -23.10 3.12
C SER A 38 3.98 -22.60 4.33
N HIS A 39 5.27 -22.33 4.16
CA HIS A 39 6.13 -21.78 5.20
C HIS A 39 5.70 -20.34 5.58
N ILE A 40 4.76 -19.79 4.80
CA ILE A 40 4.08 -18.53 5.03
C ILE A 40 2.99 -18.73 6.08
N LYS A 41 3.23 -18.15 7.25
CA LYS A 41 2.26 -17.97 8.32
C LYS A 41 1.31 -16.83 7.97
N SER A 42 0.12 -16.84 8.56
CA SER A 42 -0.81 -15.74 8.44
C SER A 42 -1.68 -15.59 9.69
N ALA A 43 -2.07 -14.36 10.00
CA ALA A 43 -3.04 -14.03 11.04
C ALA A 43 -3.85 -12.82 10.62
N THR A 44 -5.08 -12.77 11.11
CA THR A 44 -6.00 -11.64 10.94
C THR A 44 -6.24 -11.01 12.31
N PHE A 45 -6.18 -9.68 12.34
CA PHE A 45 -6.32 -8.87 13.54
C PHE A 45 -7.37 -7.79 13.28
N VAL A 46 -7.83 -7.16 14.36
CA VAL A 46 -8.76 -6.04 14.33
C VAL A 46 -8.16 -4.94 15.19
N SER A 47 -8.11 -3.71 14.66
CA SER A 47 -7.62 -2.56 15.42
C SER A 47 -8.57 -2.17 16.55
N GLU A 48 -8.16 -1.22 17.39
CA GLU A 48 -9.11 -0.51 18.24
C GLU A 48 -10.24 0.11 17.40
N TYR A 49 -11.45 0.12 17.97
CA TYR A 49 -12.61 0.73 17.36
C TYR A 49 -12.58 2.25 17.51
N PHE A 50 -13.03 2.95 16.48
CA PHE A 50 -13.24 4.40 16.50
C PHE A 50 -14.66 4.74 16.05
N GLU A 51 -15.19 5.85 16.56
CA GLU A 51 -16.51 6.33 16.18
C GLU A 51 -16.44 7.25 14.96
N VAL A 52 -17.43 7.12 14.08
CA VAL A 52 -17.69 8.10 13.01
C VAL A 52 -19.19 8.28 12.83
N GLY A 53 -19.62 9.54 12.68
CA GLY A 53 -21.00 9.92 12.42
C GLY A 53 -21.20 10.48 11.01
N PRO A 54 -22.45 10.63 10.54
CA PRO A 54 -22.75 11.14 9.20
C PRO A 54 -21.99 12.42 8.83
N GLY A 55 -21.31 12.41 7.70
CA GLY A 55 -20.52 13.52 7.17
C GLY A 55 -19.18 13.76 7.88
N THR A 56 -18.92 13.12 9.03
CA THR A 56 -17.73 13.40 9.83
C THR A 56 -16.51 12.61 9.34
N ILE A 57 -15.34 13.20 9.55
CA ILE A 57 -14.05 12.57 9.34
C ILE A 57 -13.57 11.99 10.67
N ALA A 58 -13.16 10.72 10.65
CA ALA A 58 -12.36 10.11 11.70
C ALA A 58 -10.92 9.94 11.17
N ALA A 59 -10.01 10.78 11.67
CA ALA A 59 -8.58 10.67 11.44
C ALA A 59 -7.88 10.24 12.75
N LYS A 60 -7.44 8.98 12.82
CA LYS A 60 -6.98 8.33 14.06
C LYS A 60 -5.56 7.81 13.93
N THR A 61 -4.79 7.99 14.99
CA THR A 61 -3.46 7.39 15.16
C THR A 61 -3.56 6.32 16.24
N LEU A 62 -3.41 5.06 15.85
CA LEU A 62 -3.49 3.89 16.74
C LEU A 62 -2.09 3.31 16.91
N LEU A 63 -1.51 3.44 18.09
CA LEU A 63 -0.17 2.95 18.42
C LEU A 63 -0.19 1.48 18.84
N ASP A 64 0.94 0.79 18.66
CA ASP A 64 1.18 -0.57 19.19
C ASP A 64 0.15 -1.59 18.69
N ILE A 65 -0.13 -1.53 17.39
CA ILE A 65 -1.05 -2.46 16.74
C ILE A 65 -0.51 -3.89 16.86
N GLU A 66 -1.42 -4.86 16.93
CA GLU A 66 -1.03 -6.27 16.96
C GLU A 66 -0.25 -6.63 15.70
N PHE A 67 0.97 -7.15 15.90
CA PHE A 67 1.91 -7.47 14.83
C PHE A 67 2.71 -8.73 15.19
N PRO A 68 2.97 -9.64 14.22
CA PRO A 68 3.75 -10.85 14.47
C PRO A 68 5.12 -10.56 15.06
N LYS A 69 5.47 -11.28 16.13
CA LYS A 69 6.71 -11.10 16.90
C LYS A 69 7.84 -12.01 16.37
N GLY A 70 9.08 -11.63 16.71
CA GLY A 70 10.30 -12.36 16.36
C GLY A 70 11.00 -11.79 15.13
N HIS A 71 12.08 -12.46 14.71
CA HIS A 71 12.80 -12.12 13.48
C HIS A 71 12.08 -12.76 12.28
N ILE A 72 11.36 -11.93 11.52
CA ILE A 72 10.44 -12.39 10.47
C ILE A 72 10.65 -11.64 9.17
N GLY A 73 10.19 -12.25 8.08
CA GLY A 73 10.01 -11.62 6.78
C GLY A 73 8.53 -11.41 6.49
N VAL A 74 8.06 -10.17 6.49
CA VAL A 74 6.66 -9.85 6.13
C VAL A 74 6.49 -9.99 4.63
N LYS A 75 5.41 -10.67 4.23
CA LYS A 75 5.08 -11.05 2.85
C LYS A 75 3.90 -10.27 2.29
N SER A 76 2.90 -9.92 3.11
CA SER A 76 1.77 -9.08 2.70
C SER A 76 1.16 -8.40 3.92
N PHE A 77 0.51 -7.26 3.70
CA PHE A 77 -0.25 -6.51 4.70
C PHE A 77 -1.50 -5.97 4.01
N ASP A 78 -2.61 -6.66 4.20
CA ASP A 78 -3.89 -6.34 3.58
C ASP A 78 -4.85 -5.83 4.66
N ALA A 79 -5.61 -4.78 4.38
CA ALA A 79 -6.54 -4.20 5.36
C ALA A 79 -7.84 -3.71 4.73
N GLU A 80 -8.89 -3.67 5.54
CA GLU A 80 -10.21 -3.18 5.18
C GLU A 80 -10.94 -2.60 6.40
N LEU A 81 -11.96 -1.78 6.14
CA LEU A 81 -12.81 -1.21 7.18
C LEU A 81 -13.98 -2.15 7.48
N VAL A 82 -14.20 -2.44 8.76
CA VAL A 82 -15.30 -3.28 9.25
C VAL A 82 -16.13 -2.57 10.30
N ASP A 83 -17.41 -2.96 10.41
CA ASP A 83 -18.30 -2.53 11.49
C ASP A 83 -18.15 -3.38 12.76
N GLU A 84 -18.99 -3.14 13.76
CA GLU A 84 -18.99 -3.85 15.04
C GLU A 84 -19.33 -5.34 14.93
N ASP A 85 -20.11 -5.72 13.92
CA ASP A 85 -20.46 -7.10 13.61
C ASP A 85 -19.38 -7.79 12.75
N GLY A 86 -18.34 -7.06 12.35
CA GLY A 86 -17.25 -7.55 11.52
C GLY A 86 -17.58 -7.60 10.03
N ASN A 87 -18.67 -6.96 9.59
CA ASN A 87 -19.00 -6.87 8.18
C ASN A 87 -18.14 -5.81 7.49
N SER A 88 -17.73 -6.09 6.25
CA SER A 88 -16.99 -5.14 5.43
C SER A 88 -17.87 -3.93 5.08
N VAL A 89 -17.34 -2.73 5.28
CA VAL A 89 -18.12 -1.49 5.06
C VAL A 89 -17.95 -0.99 3.62
N PRO A 90 -19.05 -0.71 2.89
CA PRO A 90 -18.97 -0.16 1.54
C PRO A 90 -18.44 1.29 1.50
N LEU A 91 -17.66 1.62 0.46
CA LEU A 91 -17.04 2.95 0.29
C LEU A 91 -18.05 4.09 0.11
N TYR A 92 -19.26 3.79 -0.36
CA TYR A 92 -20.33 4.79 -0.47
C TYR A 92 -21.03 5.10 0.85
N GLU A 93 -20.74 4.32 1.90
CA GLU A 93 -21.21 4.59 3.26
C GLU A 93 -20.13 5.26 4.08
N THR A 94 -18.96 4.63 4.21
CA THR A 94 -17.78 5.30 4.73
C THR A 94 -16.60 5.01 3.82
N TYR A 95 -16.06 6.09 3.29
CA TYR A 95 -14.92 6.07 2.42
C TYR A 95 -13.66 5.95 3.28
N LEU A 96 -12.94 4.84 3.11
CA LEU A 96 -11.59 4.71 3.65
C LEU A 96 -10.67 5.56 2.79
N HIS A 97 -10.38 6.78 3.25
CA HIS A 97 -9.52 7.71 2.51
C HIS A 97 -8.08 7.19 2.49
N HIS A 98 -7.57 6.77 3.64
CA HIS A 98 -6.31 6.05 3.72
C HIS A 98 -6.21 5.26 5.03
N TRP A 99 -5.34 4.25 5.02
CA TRP A 99 -4.76 3.65 6.21
C TRP A 99 -3.25 3.51 5.97
N PHE A 100 -2.42 3.89 6.93
CA PHE A 100 -0.97 3.87 6.82
C PHE A 100 -0.38 3.03 7.95
N ALA A 101 0.40 2.00 7.60
CA ALA A 101 1.19 1.23 8.54
C ALA A 101 2.59 1.83 8.66
N ILE A 102 2.90 2.38 9.84
CA ILE A 102 4.17 3.06 10.11
C ILE A 102 4.93 2.30 11.20
N ARG A 103 6.20 1.98 10.89
CA ARG A 103 7.13 1.35 11.83
C ARG A 103 7.72 2.41 12.75
N TYR A 104 7.84 2.11 14.03
CA TYR A 104 8.49 2.98 15.00
C TYR A 104 9.25 2.21 16.06
N PHE A 105 10.18 2.91 16.71
CA PHE A 105 10.96 2.40 17.83
C PHE A 105 10.59 3.18 19.09
N GLU A 106 10.30 2.46 20.16
CA GLU A 106 10.07 3.00 21.49
C GLU A 106 11.27 2.70 22.38
N ASN A 107 11.74 3.69 23.13
CA ASN A 107 12.82 3.47 24.10
C ASN A 107 12.27 2.90 25.42
N ILE A 108 12.68 1.68 25.74
CA ILE A 108 12.22 0.92 26.91
C ILE A 108 12.63 1.59 28.23
N THR A 109 13.75 2.31 28.29
CA THR A 109 14.15 3.01 29.53
C THR A 109 13.30 4.25 29.79
N MET A 110 12.65 4.78 28.75
CA MET A 110 11.75 5.94 28.84
C MET A 110 10.28 5.54 28.96
N SER A 111 9.93 4.28 28.64
CA SER A 111 8.55 3.81 28.62
C SER A 111 7.89 3.84 30.01
N HIS A 112 8.66 3.63 31.09
CA HIS A 112 8.22 3.80 32.47
C HIS A 112 7.75 5.23 32.84
N ASN A 113 8.00 6.22 31.98
CA ASN A 113 7.63 7.61 32.19
C ASN A 113 6.72 8.17 31.08
N ILE A 114 6.24 7.36 30.12
CA ILE A 114 5.36 7.85 29.02
C ILE A 114 4.07 8.48 29.58
N GLU A 115 3.50 7.93 30.65
CA GLU A 115 2.35 8.51 31.36
C GLU A 115 2.64 9.88 32.01
N LYS A 116 3.92 10.23 32.22
CA LYS A 116 4.36 11.52 32.79
C LYS A 116 4.74 12.55 31.73
N TYR A 117 4.86 12.19 30.46
CA TYR A 117 5.16 13.14 29.39
C TYR A 117 3.87 13.68 28.77
N PRO A 118 3.71 15.01 28.65
CA PRO A 118 2.54 15.61 28.00
C PRO A 118 2.46 15.35 26.49
N ASP A 119 3.52 14.78 25.89
CA ASP A 119 3.57 14.37 24.49
C ASP A 119 4.14 12.94 24.38
N PRO A 120 3.29 11.91 24.14
CA PRO A 120 3.71 10.51 24.06
C PRO A 120 4.62 10.23 22.85
N PHE A 121 4.69 11.12 21.86
CA PHE A 121 5.52 10.94 20.68
C PHE A 121 6.99 11.31 20.91
N LYS A 122 7.34 11.97 22.02
CA LYS A 122 8.75 12.32 22.33
C LYS A 122 9.64 11.11 22.60
N ALA A 123 9.06 10.01 23.08
CA ALA A 123 9.78 8.77 23.35
C ALA A 123 9.81 7.82 22.12
N ILE A 124 9.22 8.23 21.00
CA ILE A 124 9.04 7.43 19.79
C ILE A 124 9.95 7.96 18.67
N THR A 125 10.66 7.06 18.02
CA THR A 125 11.39 7.35 16.77
C THR A 125 10.74 6.62 15.61
N PHE A 126 10.13 7.36 14.68
CA PHE A 126 9.55 6.76 13.48
C PHE A 126 10.63 6.24 12.54
N LYS A 127 10.53 4.98 12.14
CA LYS A 127 11.34 4.40 11.06
C LYS A 127 10.55 4.52 9.77
N ARG A 128 10.86 5.55 8.99
CA ARG A 128 10.27 5.76 7.67
C ARG A 128 10.75 4.72 6.65
N ASN A 129 9.98 4.56 5.57
CA ASN A 129 10.44 3.90 4.35
C ASN A 129 11.64 4.65 3.71
N GLU A 130 12.22 4.06 2.67
CA GLU A 130 13.45 4.52 2.00
C GLU A 130 13.15 5.48 0.82
N GLY A 131 11.90 5.90 0.66
CA GLY A 131 11.44 6.89 -0.32
C GLY A 131 12.04 8.28 -0.13
N THR A 132 11.97 9.11 -1.16
CA THR A 132 12.76 10.33 -1.30
C THR A 132 12.20 11.55 -0.55
N CYS A 133 10.89 11.60 -0.31
CA CYS A 133 10.19 12.76 0.26
C CYS A 133 10.73 13.17 1.64
N GLN A 134 11.15 14.41 1.84
CA GLN A 134 11.74 14.85 3.11
C GLN A 134 10.68 15.21 4.17
N GLY A 135 11.10 15.52 5.40
CA GLY A 135 10.19 16.06 6.43
C GLY A 135 9.13 15.09 6.97
N TYR A 136 9.43 13.78 7.02
CA TYR A 136 8.47 12.73 7.42
C TYR A 136 7.22 12.64 6.55
N ILE A 137 7.25 13.18 5.33
CA ILE A 137 6.20 13.02 4.33
C ILE A 137 6.20 11.59 3.81
N LEU A 138 5.01 10.99 3.72
CA LEU A 138 4.76 9.62 3.26
C LEU A 138 5.70 8.59 3.95
N PRO A 139 5.71 8.49 5.29
CA PRO A 139 6.70 7.70 6.02
C PRO A 139 6.36 6.19 6.08
N HIS A 140 5.15 5.80 5.67
CA HIS A 140 4.58 4.48 5.84
C HIS A 140 5.16 3.43 4.89
N TYR A 141 5.02 2.15 5.25
CA TYR A 141 5.45 1.03 4.40
C TYR A 141 4.28 0.54 3.54
N TRP A 142 3.14 0.32 4.17
CA TRP A 142 1.90 -0.02 3.50
C TRP A 142 0.87 1.06 3.74
N GLY A 143 0.07 1.33 2.72
CA GLY A 143 -1.10 2.14 2.91
C GLY A 143 -1.76 2.58 1.63
N PHE A 144 -3.06 2.40 1.61
CA PHE A 144 -3.95 2.59 0.48
C PHE A 144 -5.25 3.22 0.97
N GLY A 145 -6.09 3.68 0.04
CA GLY A 145 -7.43 4.17 0.31
C GLY A 145 -8.48 3.08 0.03
N GLY A 146 -9.56 3.48 -0.65
CA GLY A 146 -10.64 2.59 -1.02
C GLY A 146 -10.22 1.43 -1.93
N GLU A 147 -9.09 1.58 -2.63
CA GLU A 147 -8.53 0.57 -3.52
C GLU A 147 -7.84 -0.60 -2.80
N THR A 148 -7.68 -0.52 -1.48
CA THR A 148 -6.97 -1.52 -0.68
C THR A 148 -7.42 -2.97 -0.92
N ARG A 149 -8.72 -3.23 -1.10
CA ARG A 149 -9.28 -4.60 -1.23
C ARG A 149 -8.90 -5.30 -2.55
N GLY A 150 -8.64 -4.54 -3.61
CA GLY A 150 -8.33 -5.07 -4.93
C GLY A 150 -6.87 -4.90 -5.35
N THR A 151 -6.03 -4.33 -4.48
CA THR A 151 -4.60 -4.13 -4.73
C THR A 151 -3.79 -5.14 -3.94
N SER A 152 -3.13 -6.07 -4.63
CA SER A 152 -2.30 -7.10 -3.98
C SER A 152 -1.09 -6.48 -3.29
N THR A 153 -0.88 -6.73 -2.00
CA THR A 153 0.34 -6.31 -1.28
C THR A 153 1.42 -7.39 -1.22
N ASN A 154 1.24 -8.49 -1.96
CA ASN A 154 2.07 -9.68 -1.86
C ASN A 154 3.50 -9.44 -2.41
N ILE A 155 4.49 -9.80 -1.60
CA ILE A 155 5.92 -9.81 -1.96
C ILE A 155 6.29 -11.24 -2.37
N PRO A 156 6.83 -11.48 -3.57
CA PRO A 156 7.16 -12.84 -4.03
C PRO A 156 8.31 -13.45 -3.24
N ASP A 157 8.39 -14.79 -3.15
CA ASP A 157 9.57 -15.45 -2.59
C ASP A 157 10.80 -15.26 -3.50
N PRO A 158 12.02 -15.20 -2.93
CA PRO A 158 12.34 -15.26 -1.50
C PRO A 158 12.39 -13.88 -0.82
N PHE A 159 11.79 -12.84 -1.43
CA PHE A 159 11.85 -11.47 -0.95
C PHE A 159 10.90 -11.23 0.23
N ALA A 160 11.28 -10.40 1.19
CA ALA A 160 10.40 -10.01 2.30
C ALA A 160 10.85 -8.71 2.96
N LEU A 161 9.93 -8.02 3.66
CA LEU A 161 10.34 -6.94 4.57
C LEU A 161 10.91 -7.56 5.85
N GLU A 162 12.19 -7.30 6.13
CA GLU A 162 12.84 -7.77 7.36
C GLU A 162 12.40 -6.95 8.59
N VAL A 163 11.88 -7.65 9.59
CA VAL A 163 11.36 -7.08 10.85
C VAL A 163 11.90 -7.88 12.04
N GLY A 164 12.17 -7.20 13.16
CA GLY A 164 12.56 -7.85 14.41
C GLY A 164 13.98 -8.45 14.42
N ASN A 165 14.89 -7.92 13.61
CA ASN A 165 16.30 -8.35 13.65
C ASN A 165 17.03 -7.74 14.87
N HIS A 166 17.15 -8.52 15.94
CA HIS A 166 17.83 -8.11 17.18
C HIS A 166 19.32 -7.74 17.00
N LYS A 167 19.98 -8.18 15.92
CA LYS A 167 21.36 -7.76 15.63
C LYS A 167 21.43 -6.32 15.08
N LYS A 168 20.34 -5.84 14.47
CA LYS A 168 20.23 -4.48 13.89
C LYS A 168 19.52 -3.50 14.82
N ILE A 169 18.79 -3.99 15.82
CA ILE A 169 17.98 -3.18 16.73
C ILE A 169 18.63 -3.21 18.11
N PRO A 170 19.09 -2.05 18.63
CA PRO A 170 19.64 -1.97 19.99
C PRO A 170 18.67 -2.53 21.03
N HIS A 171 19.18 -3.27 22.04
CA HIS A 171 18.35 -3.91 23.08
C HIS A 171 17.46 -2.95 23.88
N VAL A 172 17.80 -1.66 23.91
CA VAL A 172 17.02 -0.61 24.57
C VAL A 172 15.81 -0.13 23.77
N LEU A 173 15.70 -0.53 22.50
CA LEU A 173 14.61 -0.15 21.60
C LEU A 173 13.67 -1.32 21.35
N LYS A 174 12.37 -1.05 21.47
CA LYS A 174 11.33 -1.98 21.06
C LYS A 174 10.77 -1.55 19.72
N GLU A 175 10.84 -2.44 18.74
CA GLU A 175 10.21 -2.24 17.44
C GLU A 175 8.69 -2.47 17.54
N LYS A 176 7.91 -1.50 17.06
CA LYS A 176 6.45 -1.51 17.06
C LYS A 176 5.90 -0.95 15.74
N TRP A 177 4.60 -1.10 15.56
CA TRP A 177 3.85 -0.58 14.42
C TRP A 177 2.65 0.25 14.89
N MET A 178 2.29 1.24 14.10
CA MET A 178 1.09 2.05 14.31
C MET A 178 0.28 2.14 13.02
N PHE A 179 -1.00 2.46 13.17
CA PHE A 179 -1.83 2.94 12.07
C PHE A 179 -2.08 4.43 12.16
N ASN A 180 -2.02 5.10 11.01
CA ASN A 180 -2.74 6.35 10.80
C ASN A 180 -3.90 6.07 9.84
N ILE A 181 -5.14 6.29 10.28
CA ILE A 181 -6.36 5.93 9.55
C ILE A 181 -7.15 7.19 9.30
N MET A 182 -7.63 7.39 8.08
CA MET A 182 -8.64 8.40 7.78
C MET A 182 -9.84 7.74 7.09
N ALA A 183 -10.99 7.87 7.72
CA ALA A 183 -12.27 7.41 7.22
C ALA A 183 -13.28 8.56 7.21
N ILE A 184 -14.09 8.65 6.15
CA ILE A 184 -15.09 9.70 5.97
C ILE A 184 -16.46 9.05 5.84
N ASP A 185 -17.36 9.30 6.79
CA ASP A 185 -18.73 8.84 6.68
C ASP A 185 -19.49 9.71 5.67
N THR A 186 -19.90 9.11 4.56
CA THR A 186 -20.58 9.81 3.46
C THR A 186 -22.10 9.59 3.45
N ARG A 187 -22.65 8.94 4.50
CA ARG A 187 -24.09 8.80 4.68
C ARG A 187 -24.70 10.19 4.92
N GLY A 188 -25.79 10.48 4.21
CA GLY A 188 -26.47 11.77 4.30
C GLY A 188 -25.75 12.99 3.72
N VAL A 189 -24.52 12.84 3.22
CA VAL A 189 -23.76 13.95 2.63
C VAL A 189 -24.42 14.43 1.33
N HIS A 190 -24.42 15.75 1.13
CA HIS A 190 -24.99 16.39 -0.07
C HIS A 190 -24.25 15.96 -1.34
N ASP A 191 -22.92 16.12 -1.37
CA ASP A 191 -22.04 15.68 -2.45
C ASP A 191 -20.98 14.72 -1.90
N ARG A 192 -21.21 13.41 -2.07
CA ARG A 192 -20.31 12.36 -1.59
C ARG A 192 -18.94 12.43 -2.25
N LYS A 193 -18.89 12.61 -3.58
CA LYS A 193 -17.62 12.59 -4.33
C LYS A 193 -16.77 13.79 -3.95
N GLY A 194 -17.36 14.97 -3.90
CA GLY A 194 -16.63 16.17 -3.47
C GLY A 194 -16.16 16.10 -2.00
N CYS A 195 -16.94 15.45 -1.13
CA CYS A 195 -16.55 15.19 0.26
C CYS A 195 -15.34 14.24 0.34
N THR A 196 -15.33 13.14 -0.44
CA THR A 196 -14.17 12.22 -0.52
C THR A 196 -12.94 12.83 -1.17
N GLU A 197 -13.11 13.86 -2.02
CA GLU A 197 -12.03 14.67 -2.61
C GLU A 197 -11.62 15.84 -1.71
N CYS A 198 -12.17 15.94 -0.50
CA CYS A 198 -11.83 16.97 0.49
C CYS A 198 -12.05 18.41 -0.01
N ARG A 199 -13.08 18.67 -0.81
CA ARG A 199 -13.40 20.02 -1.32
C ARG A 199 -13.83 20.94 -0.20
N CYS A 200 -13.05 21.99 0.07
CA CYS A 200 -13.23 22.88 1.23
C CYS A 200 -14.64 23.48 1.33
N ASN A 201 -15.24 23.86 0.20
CA ASN A 201 -16.58 24.46 0.16
C ASN A 201 -17.72 23.49 0.57
N LEU A 202 -17.45 22.19 0.62
CA LEU A 202 -18.39 21.17 1.07
C LEU A 202 -18.27 20.84 2.55
N PHE A 203 -17.31 21.42 3.27
CA PHE A 203 -17.13 21.23 4.70
C PHE A 203 -17.68 22.40 5.52
N ASN A 204 -18.06 22.11 6.75
CA ASN A 204 -18.37 23.09 7.79
C ASN A 204 -17.05 23.59 8.43
N LEU A 205 -16.24 24.32 7.65
CA LEU A 205 -14.94 24.82 8.10
C LEU A 205 -15.08 25.95 9.13
N PRO A 206 -14.17 26.04 10.12
CA PRO A 206 -14.07 27.21 11.00
C PRO A 206 -13.88 28.52 10.21
N LYS A 207 -14.43 29.63 10.72
CA LYS A 207 -14.36 30.93 10.03
C LYS A 207 -12.92 31.43 9.82
N ASP A 208 -12.03 31.10 10.74
CA ASP A 208 -10.62 31.46 10.75
C ASP A 208 -9.71 30.41 10.09
N PHE A 209 -10.28 29.38 9.46
CA PHE A 209 -9.54 28.25 8.90
C PHE A 209 -8.30 28.65 8.07
N TYR A 210 -8.44 29.58 7.12
CA TYR A 210 -7.33 30.03 6.27
C TYR A 210 -6.31 30.93 7.00
N ASN A 211 -6.69 31.50 8.14
CA ASN A 211 -5.82 32.36 8.95
C ASN A 211 -4.93 31.56 9.90
N VAL A 212 -5.31 30.33 10.23
CA VAL A 212 -4.60 29.48 11.20
C VAL A 212 -3.95 28.25 10.57
N THR A 213 -4.49 27.76 9.45
CA THR A 213 -4.01 26.54 8.81
C THR A 213 -2.77 26.82 7.98
N LYS A 214 -1.72 26.03 8.22
CA LYS A 214 -0.46 26.09 7.46
C LYS A 214 -0.36 24.90 6.51
N GLY A 215 0.13 25.14 5.30
CA GLY A 215 0.43 24.13 4.30
C GLY A 215 1.68 23.31 4.67
N ILE A 216 2.04 22.35 3.80
CA ILE A 216 3.20 21.46 3.98
C ILE A 216 4.52 22.26 4.09
N ASN A 217 4.61 23.39 3.38
CA ASN A 217 5.75 24.30 3.43
C ASN A 217 5.81 25.19 4.69
N GLY A 218 4.89 25.00 5.64
CA GLY A 218 4.79 25.80 6.87
C GLY A 218 4.22 27.21 6.69
N GLN A 219 3.85 27.61 5.46
CA GLN A 219 3.23 28.90 5.18
C GLN A 219 1.71 28.81 5.37
N LEU A 220 1.05 29.94 5.65
CA LEU A 220 -0.41 29.98 5.72
C LEU A 220 -1.05 29.52 4.42
N LEU A 221 -2.15 28.78 4.55
CA LEU A 221 -2.88 28.24 3.42
C LEU A 221 -3.54 29.39 2.63
N SER A 222 -3.32 29.41 1.31
CA SER A 222 -3.93 30.43 0.46
C SER A 222 -5.47 30.33 0.49
N PRO A 223 -6.22 31.45 0.49
CA PRO A 223 -7.67 31.45 0.26
C PRO A 223 -8.09 30.84 -1.09
N ASN A 224 -7.13 30.68 -2.01
CA ASN A 224 -7.35 29.99 -3.28
C ASN A 224 -7.23 28.46 -3.18
N TYR A 225 -6.81 27.90 -2.04
CA TYR A 225 -6.82 26.46 -1.83
C TYR A 225 -8.26 25.93 -1.76
N LYS A 226 -8.64 25.12 -2.75
CA LYS A 226 -10.03 24.68 -2.96
C LYS A 226 -10.34 23.32 -2.36
N GLY A 227 -9.35 22.51 -2.00
CA GLY A 227 -9.57 21.21 -1.39
C GLY A 227 -8.33 20.34 -1.32
N GLY A 228 -8.45 19.28 -0.54
CA GLY A 228 -7.42 18.30 -0.24
C GLY A 228 -7.18 18.14 1.27
N LEU A 229 -6.05 17.54 1.64
CA LEU A 229 -5.59 17.18 2.98
C LEU A 229 -6.02 18.17 4.07
N PHE A 230 -5.79 19.47 3.85
CA PHE A 230 -6.02 20.48 4.89
C PHE A 230 -7.50 20.72 5.20
N CYS A 231 -8.39 20.40 4.27
CA CYS A 231 -9.84 20.50 4.46
C CYS A 231 -10.47 19.20 4.98
N CYS A 232 -9.66 18.13 5.14
CA CYS A 232 -10.06 16.86 5.72
C CYS A 232 -9.36 16.62 7.06
N GLN A 233 -9.69 17.40 8.09
CA GLN A 233 -9.15 17.23 9.44
C GLN A 233 -10.07 16.37 10.32
N ASP A 234 -9.52 15.78 11.39
CA ASP A 234 -10.32 15.00 12.35
C ASP A 234 -11.50 15.83 12.87
N ASN A 235 -12.67 15.20 12.96
CA ASN A 235 -13.94 15.79 13.39
C ASN A 235 -14.51 16.90 12.48
N PHE A 236 -13.86 17.26 11.36
CA PHE A 236 -14.53 18.10 10.36
C PHE A 236 -15.69 17.33 9.74
N GLN A 237 -16.72 18.07 9.34
CA GLN A 237 -17.95 17.50 8.83
C GLN A 237 -18.31 18.07 7.45
N CYS A 238 -18.55 17.17 6.49
CA CYS A 238 -19.16 17.50 5.21
C CYS A 238 -20.61 17.94 5.41
N LYS A 239 -21.04 18.91 4.61
CA LYS A 239 -22.42 19.39 4.58
C LYS A 239 -23.38 18.25 4.27
N LEU A 240 -24.32 18.04 5.18
CA LEU A 240 -25.38 17.06 5.06
C LEU A 240 -26.54 17.60 4.24
N ARG A 241 -27.36 16.71 3.69
CA ARG A 241 -28.67 17.05 3.14
C ARG A 241 -29.58 17.49 4.28
N ASN A 242 -30.45 18.46 4.00
CA ASN A 242 -31.38 19.00 4.99
C ASN A 242 -32.21 17.88 5.63
N GLY A 243 -32.28 17.88 6.97
CA GLY A 243 -33.05 16.92 7.75
C GLY A 243 -32.44 15.53 7.88
N PHE A 244 -31.25 15.26 7.33
CA PHE A 244 -30.59 13.97 7.54
C PHE A 244 -30.07 13.86 8.96
N LEU A 245 -30.57 12.87 9.69
CA LEU A 245 -30.06 12.42 10.98
C LEU A 245 -29.70 10.95 10.87
N GLY A 246 -28.53 10.57 11.36
CA GLY A 246 -28.10 9.18 11.37
C GLY A 246 -27.23 8.90 12.60
N PRO A 247 -27.27 7.68 13.13
CA PRO A 247 -26.48 7.32 14.29
C PRO A 247 -24.99 7.33 13.95
N LYS A 248 -24.16 7.60 14.96
CA LYS A 248 -22.75 7.23 14.92
C LYS A 248 -22.63 5.72 14.83
N ARG A 249 -21.51 5.26 14.26
CA ARG A 249 -21.13 3.86 14.21
C ARG A 249 -19.72 3.69 14.71
N ARG A 250 -19.42 2.49 15.21
CA ARG A 250 -18.08 2.07 15.62
C ARG A 250 -17.48 1.25 14.49
N LEU A 251 -16.33 1.68 14.01
CA LEU A 251 -15.61 1.03 12.93
C LEU A 251 -14.22 0.62 13.40
N ALA A 252 -13.65 -0.40 12.79
CA ALA A 252 -12.28 -0.82 13.01
C ALA A 252 -11.62 -1.19 11.69
N LEU A 253 -10.28 -1.22 11.68
CA LEU A 253 -9.53 -1.77 10.58
C LEU A 253 -9.32 -3.27 10.85
N ARG A 254 -9.89 -4.14 10.01
CA ARG A 254 -9.53 -5.57 9.97
C ARG A 254 -8.35 -5.72 9.03
N TYR A 255 -7.30 -6.39 9.49
CA TYR A 255 -6.10 -6.54 8.68
C TYR A 255 -5.48 -7.93 8.80
N LYS A 256 -4.92 -8.38 7.68
CA LYS A 256 -4.29 -9.69 7.53
C LYS A 256 -2.82 -9.51 7.20
N LEU A 257 -1.97 -10.11 8.01
CA LEU A 257 -0.54 -10.19 7.78
C LEU A 257 -0.18 -11.60 7.32
N ARG A 258 0.69 -11.68 6.32
CA ARG A 258 1.37 -12.92 5.94
C ARG A 258 2.86 -12.75 6.16
N TRP A 259 3.53 -13.73 6.74
CA TRP A 259 4.96 -13.64 7.04
C TRP A 259 5.63 -15.01 7.07
N VAL A 260 6.95 -15.01 6.99
CA VAL A 260 7.80 -16.19 7.18
C VAL A 260 8.72 -15.95 8.37
N ASN A 261 9.17 -17.01 9.04
CA ASN A 261 10.33 -16.88 9.92
C ASN A 261 11.53 -16.47 9.08
N TRP A 262 12.30 -15.47 9.51
CA TRP A 262 13.48 -15.04 8.77
C TRP A 262 14.53 -16.15 8.78
N LYS A 263 15.09 -16.46 7.60
CA LYS A 263 16.23 -17.37 7.41
C LYS A 263 17.22 -16.70 6.45
N GLU A 264 18.40 -17.30 6.30
CA GLU A 264 19.50 -16.70 5.55
C GLU A 264 19.25 -16.62 4.04
N TYR A 265 18.31 -17.41 3.50
CA TYR A 265 17.96 -17.37 2.08
C TYR A 265 16.93 -16.27 1.72
N GLN A 266 16.28 -15.65 2.70
CA GLN A 266 15.36 -14.54 2.43
C GLN A 266 16.15 -13.28 2.03
N VAL A 267 15.63 -12.57 1.05
CA VAL A 267 16.25 -11.34 0.55
C VAL A 267 15.45 -10.13 1.05
N PRO A 268 16.05 -9.20 1.79
CA PRO A 268 15.34 -8.02 2.29
C PRO A 268 14.97 -7.09 1.14
N VAL A 269 13.74 -6.58 1.16
CA VAL A 269 13.31 -5.49 0.28
C VAL A 269 13.20 -4.17 1.02
N LYS A 270 13.51 -3.10 0.31
CA LYS A 270 13.31 -1.72 0.73
C LYS A 270 12.10 -1.15 0.04
N PHE A 271 11.33 -0.38 0.79
CA PHE A 271 10.09 0.23 0.32
C PHE A 271 10.36 1.68 -0.05
N TYR A 272 9.85 2.09 -1.20
CA TYR A 272 9.93 3.47 -1.67
C TYR A 272 8.54 3.93 -2.07
N ILE A 273 8.20 5.14 -1.66
CA ILE A 273 7.02 5.86 -2.15
C ILE A 273 7.56 7.07 -2.93
N LEU A 274 7.20 7.14 -4.20
CA LEU A 274 7.56 8.20 -5.11
C LEU A 274 6.34 9.08 -5.38
N ASP A 275 6.50 10.40 -5.41
CA ASP A 275 5.39 11.35 -5.54
C ASP A 275 5.48 12.13 -6.85
N SER A 276 4.46 12.03 -7.71
CA SER A 276 4.39 12.79 -8.97
C SER A 276 4.32 14.30 -8.79
N THR A 277 4.09 14.79 -7.58
CA THR A 277 4.12 16.21 -7.21
C THR A 277 5.48 16.67 -6.66
N ASP A 278 6.46 15.77 -6.59
CA ASP A 278 7.77 16.08 -6.04
C ASP A 278 8.45 17.19 -6.84
N ARG A 279 9.03 18.13 -6.10
CA ARG A 279 9.82 19.26 -6.63
C ARG A 279 11.23 19.09 -6.12
N VAL A 280 12.08 18.58 -7.01
CA VAL A 280 13.48 18.35 -6.70
C VAL A 280 14.26 19.65 -6.78
N ARG A 281 14.95 19.99 -5.70
CA ARG A 281 15.89 21.12 -5.63
C ARG A 281 17.26 20.63 -5.21
N SER A 282 18.30 21.37 -5.59
CA SER A 282 19.67 21.12 -5.14
C SER A 282 20.13 22.25 -4.22
N ASN A 283 20.67 21.91 -3.06
CA ASN A 283 21.43 22.83 -2.22
C ASN A 283 22.87 22.30 -2.08
N GLY A 284 23.77 22.81 -2.91
CA GLY A 284 25.11 22.24 -3.08
C GLY A 284 25.03 20.80 -3.61
N SER A 285 25.67 19.86 -2.92
CA SER A 285 25.61 18.43 -3.24
C SER A 285 24.36 17.71 -2.71
N LYS A 286 23.54 18.37 -1.86
CA LYS A 286 22.36 17.76 -1.26
C LYS A 286 21.15 17.94 -2.15
N ILE A 287 20.50 16.83 -2.49
CA ILE A 287 19.20 16.80 -3.16
C ILE A 287 18.08 16.94 -2.12
N ILE A 288 17.11 17.80 -2.42
CA ILE A 288 15.96 18.12 -1.59
C ILE A 288 14.70 17.73 -2.36
N HIS A 289 13.88 16.88 -1.77
CA HIS A 289 12.60 16.42 -2.31
C HIS A 289 11.48 17.03 -1.49
N GLU A 290 10.76 17.99 -2.07
CA GLU A 290 9.74 18.76 -1.34
C GLU A 290 8.40 18.04 -1.20
N CYS A 291 8.06 17.10 -2.11
CA CYS A 291 6.80 16.32 -2.16
C CYS A 291 5.52 17.02 -1.65
N GLN A 292 4.58 17.34 -2.54
CA GLN A 292 3.35 18.03 -2.15
C GLN A 292 2.22 17.09 -1.70
N VAL A 293 2.42 15.76 -1.79
CA VAL A 293 1.45 14.70 -1.42
C VAL A 293 0.24 14.63 -2.34
N GLU A 294 -0.36 15.76 -2.66
CA GLU A 294 -1.57 15.87 -3.45
C GLU A 294 -1.53 17.13 -4.33
N TYR A 295 -2.44 17.19 -5.30
CA TYR A 295 -2.61 18.38 -6.13
C TYR A 295 -4.07 18.56 -6.55
N THR A 296 -4.36 19.71 -7.14
CA THR A 296 -5.69 20.05 -7.68
C THR A 296 -5.62 20.04 -9.21
N ILE A 297 -6.59 19.37 -9.83
CA ILE A 297 -6.84 19.47 -11.27
C ILE A 297 -7.91 20.54 -11.45
N LEU A 298 -7.60 21.58 -12.23
CA LEU A 298 -8.53 22.68 -12.46
C LEU A 298 -9.63 22.32 -13.48
N GLY A 299 -9.39 21.34 -14.35
CA GLY A 299 -10.31 20.97 -15.43
C GLY A 299 -10.37 22.03 -16.53
N ILE A 300 -9.23 22.66 -16.85
CA ILE A 300 -9.13 23.67 -17.90
C ILE A 300 -8.69 22.98 -19.19
N GLY A 301 -9.40 23.22 -20.29
CA GLY A 301 -9.05 22.72 -21.63
C GLY A 301 -10.11 21.80 -22.25
N ASP A 302 -9.69 21.04 -23.26
CA ASP A 302 -10.53 20.06 -23.94
C ASP A 302 -10.84 18.88 -23.01
N ASN A 303 -12.13 18.57 -22.85
CA ASN A 303 -12.63 17.46 -22.03
C ASN A 303 -12.15 16.09 -22.54
N ASP A 304 -11.76 16.00 -23.82
CA ASP A 304 -11.28 14.75 -24.43
C ASP A 304 -9.80 14.49 -24.11
N SER A 305 -9.09 15.45 -23.51
CA SER A 305 -7.69 15.30 -23.09
C SER A 305 -7.54 14.84 -21.64
N SER A 306 -6.50 14.05 -21.35
CA SER A 306 -6.14 13.67 -19.96
C SER A 306 -5.27 14.73 -19.30
N HIS A 307 -5.49 15.00 -18.02
CA HIS A 307 -4.56 15.77 -17.20
C HIS A 307 -3.36 14.91 -16.83
N VAL A 308 -2.14 15.43 -17.03
CA VAL A 308 -0.89 14.71 -16.79
C VAL A 308 -0.06 15.45 -15.75
N GLN A 309 0.29 14.76 -14.67
CA GLN A 309 1.22 15.24 -13.64
C GLN A 309 2.47 14.36 -13.67
N LYS A 310 3.67 14.98 -13.68
CA LYS A 310 4.94 14.24 -13.66
C LYS A 310 5.94 14.82 -12.67
N ALA A 311 6.78 13.94 -12.12
CA ALA A 311 7.99 14.32 -11.41
C ALA A 311 9.18 13.47 -11.85
N ASN A 312 10.36 14.09 -11.90
CA ASN A 312 11.64 13.44 -12.14
C ASN A 312 12.36 13.27 -10.80
N ILE A 313 12.56 12.04 -10.35
CA ILE A 313 12.99 11.72 -9.00
C ILE A 313 14.34 11.00 -9.07
N PRO A 314 15.45 11.67 -8.72
CA PRO A 314 16.75 11.02 -8.59
C PRO A 314 16.73 10.03 -7.42
N MET A 315 17.01 8.76 -7.71
CA MET A 315 17.09 7.71 -6.70
C MET A 315 18.46 7.71 -6.06
N GLU A 316 18.57 8.01 -4.76
CA GLU A 316 19.86 7.95 -4.06
C GLU A 316 20.44 6.52 -4.10
N LYS A 317 19.59 5.52 -3.89
CA LYS A 317 19.93 4.09 -3.99
C LYS A 317 18.97 3.36 -4.89
N GLY A 318 19.54 2.64 -5.86
CA GLY A 318 18.82 1.78 -6.77
C GLY A 318 18.66 0.35 -6.24
N GLY A 319 18.28 -0.56 -7.12
CA GLY A 319 18.06 -1.97 -6.81
C GLY A 319 17.29 -2.69 -7.90
N TYR A 320 17.06 -3.98 -7.70
CA TYR A 320 16.19 -4.80 -8.54
C TYR A 320 14.73 -4.54 -8.19
N LEU A 321 13.91 -4.21 -9.19
CA LEU A 321 12.49 -3.97 -8.98
C LEU A 321 11.76 -5.30 -8.77
N ILE A 322 11.19 -5.48 -7.58
CA ILE A 322 10.49 -6.72 -7.18
C ILE A 322 8.98 -6.58 -7.31
N TYR A 323 8.48 -5.39 -7.01
CA TYR A 323 7.06 -5.08 -6.97
C TYR A 323 6.87 -3.59 -7.27
N ALA A 324 5.82 -3.26 -8.01
CA ALA A 324 5.39 -1.88 -8.18
C ALA A 324 3.86 -1.76 -8.28
N THR A 325 3.29 -0.74 -7.64
CA THR A 325 1.90 -0.32 -7.86
C THR A 325 1.76 1.18 -7.60
N ALA A 326 0.58 1.75 -7.81
CA ALA A 326 0.30 3.13 -7.48
C ALA A 326 -0.87 3.26 -6.50
N HIS A 327 -0.85 4.32 -5.68
CA HIS A 327 -2.00 4.81 -4.93
C HIS A 327 -2.57 6.03 -5.64
N MET A 328 -3.85 5.97 -5.98
CA MET A 328 -4.51 6.93 -6.84
C MET A 328 -5.95 7.15 -6.37
N HIS A 329 -6.46 8.36 -6.58
CA HIS A 329 -7.84 8.72 -6.26
C HIS A 329 -8.76 8.58 -7.48
N THR A 330 -10.07 8.54 -7.22
CA THR A 330 -11.12 8.45 -8.25
C THR A 330 -10.92 9.49 -9.36
N GLY A 331 -11.05 9.04 -10.62
CA GLY A 331 -10.78 9.87 -11.80
C GLY A 331 -9.43 9.62 -12.44
N VAL A 332 -8.58 8.78 -11.84
CA VAL A 332 -7.35 8.32 -12.48
C VAL A 332 -7.67 7.46 -13.70
N ILE A 333 -6.84 7.57 -14.73
CA ILE A 333 -6.88 6.75 -15.95
C ILE A 333 -5.80 5.67 -15.84
N ASN A 334 -4.56 6.08 -15.55
CA ASN A 334 -3.44 5.18 -15.27
C ASN A 334 -2.31 5.95 -14.56
N ALA A 335 -1.29 5.21 -14.15
CA ALA A 335 -0.02 5.78 -13.74
C ALA A 335 1.14 4.92 -14.21
N THR A 336 2.22 5.56 -14.64
CA THR A 336 3.37 4.88 -15.23
C THR A 336 4.66 5.38 -14.61
N LEU A 337 5.54 4.43 -14.28
CA LEU A 337 6.90 4.67 -13.81
C LEU A 337 7.88 4.39 -14.95
N TYR A 338 8.71 5.38 -15.28
CA TYR A 338 9.73 5.29 -16.32
C TYR A 338 11.14 5.34 -15.75
N GLY A 339 12.05 4.62 -16.40
CA GLY A 339 13.49 4.78 -16.20
C GLY A 339 14.02 6.02 -16.91
N LYS A 340 15.29 6.38 -16.64
CA LYS A 340 15.93 7.59 -17.18
C LYS A 340 15.97 7.62 -18.71
N ASP A 341 16.03 6.45 -19.33
CA ASP A 341 16.04 6.23 -20.78
C ASP A 341 14.63 6.18 -21.40
N GLY A 342 13.58 6.47 -20.63
CA GLY A 342 12.20 6.45 -21.09
C GLY A 342 11.57 5.05 -21.13
N ARG A 343 12.30 4.00 -20.74
CA ARG A 343 11.73 2.64 -20.65
C ARG A 343 10.63 2.59 -19.60
N ILE A 344 9.55 1.88 -19.88
CA ILE A 344 8.49 1.63 -18.89
C ILE A 344 9.00 0.59 -17.89
N LEU A 345 9.06 0.97 -16.61
CA LEU A 345 9.38 0.04 -15.52
C LEU A 345 8.11 -0.65 -15.01
N CYS A 346 7.02 0.10 -14.94
CA CYS A 346 5.70 -0.40 -14.57
C CYS A 346 4.63 0.57 -15.04
N SER A 347 3.51 0.05 -15.56
CA SER A 347 2.29 0.83 -15.79
C SER A 347 1.14 0.16 -15.04
N THR A 348 0.39 0.98 -14.31
CA THR A 348 -0.67 0.56 -13.40
C THR A 348 -1.97 1.24 -13.81
N THR A 349 -3.08 0.54 -13.62
CA THR A 349 -4.42 0.95 -14.03
C THR A 349 -5.40 0.70 -12.88
N PRO A 350 -6.38 1.60 -12.69
CA PRO A 350 -7.41 1.43 -11.68
C PRO A 350 -8.39 0.33 -12.06
N LYS A 351 -8.89 -0.35 -11.04
CA LYS A 351 -10.09 -1.18 -11.12
C LYS A 351 -11.23 -0.40 -10.48
N TYR A 352 -12.19 0.02 -11.30
CA TYR A 352 -13.44 0.61 -10.83
C TYR A 352 -14.47 -0.46 -10.49
N GLY A 353 -15.19 -0.29 -9.38
CA GLY A 353 -16.29 -1.17 -9.00
C GLY A 353 -17.48 -1.04 -9.95
N LYS A 354 -18.37 -2.03 -9.93
CA LYS A 354 -19.55 -2.13 -10.82
C LYS A 354 -20.85 -2.53 -10.09
N GLY A 355 -20.84 -2.57 -8.77
CA GLY A 355 -21.94 -3.04 -7.94
C GLY A 355 -22.06 -2.26 -6.64
N LYS A 356 -22.74 -2.86 -5.65
CA LYS A 356 -22.96 -2.26 -4.32
C LYS A 356 -22.23 -2.99 -3.19
N GLU A 357 -21.71 -4.17 -3.46
CA GLU A 357 -20.99 -4.94 -2.46
C GLU A 357 -19.67 -4.29 -2.08
N ALA A 358 -19.28 -4.47 -0.82
CA ALA A 358 -17.99 -4.07 -0.32
C ALA A 358 -16.87 -4.71 -1.17
N GLY A 359 -16.10 -3.90 -1.90
CA GLY A 359 -14.97 -4.31 -2.74
C GLY A 359 -15.29 -4.24 -4.23
N ASN A 360 -16.50 -3.81 -4.57
CA ASN A 360 -16.97 -3.68 -5.94
C ASN A 360 -17.88 -2.45 -6.12
N GLU A 361 -17.72 -1.40 -5.32
CA GLU A 361 -18.60 -0.24 -5.29
C GLU A 361 -18.51 0.60 -6.58
N GLU A 362 -19.63 0.76 -7.26
CA GLU A 362 -19.73 1.53 -8.51
C GLU A 362 -19.27 2.99 -8.32
N GLY A 363 -18.40 3.44 -9.22
CA GLY A 363 -17.87 4.80 -9.21
C GLY A 363 -16.72 5.03 -8.22
N TYR A 364 -16.25 3.98 -7.54
CA TYR A 364 -15.07 4.01 -6.67
C TYR A 364 -13.94 3.19 -7.27
N ILE A 365 -12.70 3.60 -7.00
CA ILE A 365 -11.53 2.74 -7.21
C ILE A 365 -11.53 1.69 -6.11
N VAL A 366 -11.59 0.42 -6.49
CA VAL A 366 -11.61 -0.72 -5.58
C VAL A 366 -10.35 -1.57 -5.69
N GLY A 367 -9.41 -1.21 -6.58
CA GLY A 367 -8.12 -1.86 -6.73
C GLY A 367 -7.23 -1.13 -7.73
N MET A 368 -5.94 -1.44 -7.70
CA MET A 368 -4.94 -1.02 -8.68
C MET A 368 -4.21 -2.26 -9.20
N SER A 369 -3.89 -2.27 -10.50
CA SER A 369 -3.03 -3.31 -11.04
C SER A 369 -1.60 -3.18 -10.52
N VAL A 370 -0.90 -4.31 -10.47
CA VAL A 370 0.42 -4.45 -9.86
C VAL A 370 1.38 -5.03 -10.89
N CYS A 371 2.61 -4.52 -10.91
CA CYS A 371 3.69 -5.09 -11.69
C CYS A 371 4.56 -6.01 -10.83
N TYR A 372 4.75 -7.23 -11.30
CA TYR A 372 5.76 -8.18 -10.82
C TYR A 372 6.75 -8.43 -11.97
N PRO A 373 7.84 -7.64 -12.07
CA PRO A 373 8.84 -7.87 -13.11
C PRO A 373 9.43 -9.27 -13.01
N LYS A 374 9.88 -9.81 -14.16
CA LYS A 374 10.68 -11.03 -14.15
C LYS A 374 11.92 -10.78 -13.29
N LEU A 375 12.26 -11.74 -12.42
CA LEU A 375 13.38 -11.60 -11.51
C LEU A 375 14.66 -11.20 -12.25
N GLY A 376 15.29 -10.12 -11.80
CA GLY A 376 16.52 -9.58 -12.39
C GLY A 376 16.36 -8.82 -13.71
N SER A 377 15.16 -8.73 -14.29
CA SER A 377 14.96 -8.08 -15.59
C SER A 377 14.99 -6.55 -15.52
N ILE A 378 14.68 -5.98 -14.34
CA ILE A 378 14.66 -4.54 -14.13
C ILE A 378 15.60 -4.21 -12.97
N LYS A 379 16.71 -3.55 -13.29
CA LYS A 379 17.62 -2.94 -12.33
C LYS A 379 17.54 -1.42 -12.47
N ILE A 380 17.33 -0.74 -11.36
CA ILE A 380 17.46 0.71 -11.22
C ILE A 380 18.86 0.98 -10.67
N LYS A 381 19.60 1.89 -11.28
CA LYS A 381 20.96 2.24 -10.84
C LYS A 381 20.92 3.29 -9.72
N ASP A 382 21.96 3.29 -8.88
CA ASP A 382 22.22 4.41 -7.96
C ASP A 382 22.32 5.71 -8.77
N GLY A 383 21.61 6.76 -8.34
CA GLY A 383 21.53 8.04 -9.04
C GLY A 383 20.65 8.03 -10.30
N GLU A 384 19.99 6.93 -10.65
CA GLU A 384 19.07 6.90 -11.80
C GLU A 384 17.86 7.80 -11.50
N ILE A 385 17.50 8.63 -12.48
CA ILE A 385 16.33 9.50 -12.39
C ILE A 385 15.14 8.71 -12.90
N LEU A 386 14.16 8.48 -12.04
CA LEU A 386 12.89 7.87 -12.41
C LEU A 386 11.87 8.95 -12.71
N THR A 387 10.99 8.72 -13.70
CA THR A 387 9.86 9.61 -13.95
C THR A 387 8.59 8.93 -13.46
N VAL A 388 7.88 9.56 -12.52
CA VAL A 388 6.51 9.15 -12.16
C VAL A 388 5.55 9.99 -12.98
N GLU A 389 4.62 9.35 -13.69
CA GLU A 389 3.56 10.01 -14.45
C GLU A 389 2.19 9.53 -13.95
N SER A 390 1.35 10.48 -13.56
CA SER A 390 -0.04 10.25 -13.17
C SER A 390 -0.95 10.85 -14.24
N ARG A 391 -1.91 10.07 -14.74
CA ARG A 391 -2.92 10.54 -15.70
C ARG A 391 -4.31 10.46 -15.10
N TYR A 392 -5.01 11.57 -15.17
CA TYR A 392 -6.38 11.71 -14.69
C TYR A 392 -7.28 12.23 -15.80
N GLU A 393 -8.57 11.97 -15.67
CA GLU A 393 -9.59 12.74 -16.40
C GLU A 393 -9.37 14.23 -16.15
N ASN A 394 -9.39 15.06 -17.21
CA ASN A 394 -9.24 16.51 -17.08
C ASN A 394 -10.54 17.17 -16.58
N LYS A 395 -10.95 16.84 -15.36
CA LYS A 395 -12.10 17.41 -14.66
C LYS A 395 -11.64 18.04 -13.36
N PHE A 396 -12.38 19.04 -12.89
CA PHE A 396 -12.09 19.66 -11.60
C PHE A 396 -12.11 18.61 -10.49
N ARG A 397 -10.96 18.45 -9.81
CA ARG A 397 -10.74 17.51 -8.71
C ARG A 397 -9.75 18.11 -7.73
N THR A 398 -9.99 17.91 -6.45
CA THR A 398 -9.08 18.33 -5.39
C THR A 398 -8.50 17.12 -4.69
N GLY A 399 -7.33 17.30 -4.06
CA GLY A 399 -6.68 16.24 -3.31
C GLY A 399 -6.37 14.99 -4.15
N VAL A 400 -6.14 15.11 -5.46
CA VAL A 400 -5.73 13.94 -6.25
C VAL A 400 -4.28 13.57 -5.90
N MET A 401 -4.01 12.27 -5.85
CA MET A 401 -2.69 11.75 -5.51
C MET A 401 -1.99 11.18 -6.72
N GLY A 402 -0.67 11.03 -6.64
CA GLY A 402 0.12 10.44 -7.69
C GLY A 402 1.29 9.69 -7.12
N HIS A 403 1.01 8.76 -6.20
CA HIS A 403 2.05 8.03 -5.47
C HIS A 403 2.35 6.71 -6.15
N PHE A 404 3.62 6.40 -6.32
CA PHE A 404 4.10 5.14 -6.86
C PHE A 404 4.88 4.37 -5.79
N TYR A 405 4.41 3.19 -5.46
CA TYR A 405 5.01 2.30 -4.47
C TYR A 405 5.89 1.32 -5.21
N ILE A 406 7.18 1.30 -4.91
CA ILE A 406 8.12 0.33 -5.47
C ILE A 406 8.90 -0.36 -4.36
N TYR A 407 9.09 -1.67 -4.52
CA TYR A 407 9.92 -2.46 -3.61
C TYR A 407 11.19 -2.88 -4.34
N LEU A 408 12.34 -2.50 -3.78
CA LEU A 408 13.64 -2.76 -4.37
C LEU A 408 14.43 -3.74 -3.50
N ALA A 409 15.08 -4.70 -4.14
CA ALA A 409 16.09 -5.54 -3.50
C ALA A 409 17.48 -5.11 -3.98
N GLU A 410 18.45 -4.97 -3.07
CA GLU A 410 19.82 -4.59 -3.44
C GLU A 410 20.52 -5.72 -4.22
N GLN A 411 20.19 -6.96 -3.88
CA GLN A 411 20.77 -8.17 -4.45
C GLN A 411 19.66 -9.13 -4.86
N LEU A 412 19.98 -10.03 -5.80
CA LEU A 412 19.14 -11.16 -6.13
C LEU A 412 19.50 -12.35 -5.24
N PRO A 413 18.62 -13.35 -5.11
CA PRO A 413 18.97 -14.60 -4.43
C PRO A 413 20.19 -15.21 -5.10
N GLY A 414 21.17 -15.63 -4.28
CA GLY A 414 22.40 -16.29 -4.73
C GLY A 414 22.20 -17.71 -5.22
#